data_AF-A0A968H9F3-F1
#
_entry.id   AF-A0A968H9F3-F1
#
_cell.length_a   1.000
_cell.length_b   1.000
_cell.length_c   1.000
_cell.angle_alpha   90.00
_cell.angle_beta   90.00
_cell.angle_gamma   90.00
#
_symmetry.space_group_name_H-M   'P 1'
#
loop_
_entity.id
_entity.type
_entity.pdbx_description
1 polymer ?
#
loop_
_entity_poly.entity_id
_entity_poly.type
_entity_poly.pdbx_seq_one_letter_code
_entity_poly.pdbx_strand_id
1 'polypeptide(L)'
;MEDKNKTKDRLIEELKELRLQVGELNELRDRFNRMQKMMREAIVRAHDEKEKSEAVIKALGDGISIQDTHFKILYQNDQHKKFVGGDHRGKYCYAAYQGKDKVCDGCHLALSFKDGKIHKKEQSRATDSGTFHAEIISSPLRNSKGEIVAGIEAVRDITDRKRMEKAVVENELRYRTIFETAGDAIYILDAEGDKTGRITAVNRAACEMHGYTQEELLSMNIQDLNTPETAKHTPWLLKRIIEGETLKTEVQHYRKDSSIITVEVTGVLMDIQGHKYVLGINRDVTEQKNTQLEKELLISELRAALDGIKQLKGLLPICSWCKKVRNDEGYWMQVEKYVEENTDATFTHGICPDCLTQVREQEDLQ
;
A
#
# COMPACT_ATOMS: atom_id res chain seq x y z
N MET A 1 -24.22 -6.11 -120.47
CA MET A 1 -23.32 -5.23 -119.68
C MET A 1 -24.01 -4.70 -118.42
N GLU A 2 -25.34 -4.58 -118.40
CA GLU A 2 -26.13 -4.09 -117.25
C GLU A 2 -26.13 -5.02 -116.01
N ASP A 3 -26.05 -6.34 -116.20
CA ASP A 3 -26.18 -7.31 -115.10
C ASP A 3 -24.96 -7.33 -114.16
N LYS A 4 -23.75 -7.11 -114.70
CA LYS A 4 -22.50 -6.99 -113.90
C LYS A 4 -22.44 -5.72 -113.06
N ASN A 5 -23.09 -4.63 -113.48
CA ASN A 5 -23.12 -3.39 -112.70
C ASN A 5 -24.04 -3.52 -111.47
N LYS A 6 -25.21 -4.17 -111.62
CA LYS A 6 -26.11 -4.45 -110.49
C LYS A 6 -25.47 -5.31 -109.40
N THR A 7 -24.65 -6.31 -109.77
CA THR A 7 -23.93 -7.14 -108.79
C THR A 7 -22.84 -6.37 -108.05
N LYS A 8 -22.14 -5.46 -108.76
CA LYS A 8 -21.07 -4.64 -108.18
C LYS A 8 -21.63 -3.59 -107.20
N ASP A 9 -22.73 -2.94 -107.55
CA ASP A 9 -23.37 -1.95 -106.68
C ASP A 9 -23.93 -2.60 -105.40
N ARG A 10 -24.47 -3.82 -105.50
CA ARG A 10 -24.93 -4.60 -104.33
C ARG A 10 -23.79 -4.97 -103.38
N LEU A 11 -22.65 -5.40 -103.91
CA LEU A 11 -21.45 -5.71 -103.12
C LEU A 11 -20.85 -4.46 -102.44
N ILE A 12 -20.92 -3.30 -103.08
CA ILE A 12 -20.46 -2.02 -102.50
C ILE A 12 -21.35 -1.65 -101.30
N GLU A 13 -22.66 -1.86 -101.40
CA GLU A 13 -23.59 -1.54 -100.31
C GLU A 13 -23.44 -2.50 -99.13
N GLU A 14 -23.26 -3.80 -99.38
CA GLU A 14 -22.90 -4.79 -98.33
C GLU A 14 -21.57 -4.43 -97.64
N LEU A 15 -20.56 -3.96 -98.39
CA LEU A 15 -19.28 -3.49 -97.83
C LEU A 15 -19.42 -2.23 -96.96
N LYS A 16 -20.36 -1.33 -97.30
CA LYS A 16 -20.67 -0.16 -96.47
C LYS A 16 -21.38 -0.57 -95.18
N GLU A 17 -22.36 -1.48 -95.26
CA GLU A 17 -23.04 -2.02 -94.07
C GLU A 17 -22.06 -2.74 -93.13
N LEU A 18 -21.19 -3.60 -93.67
CA LEU A 18 -20.15 -4.28 -92.88
C LEU A 18 -19.19 -3.28 -92.22
N ARG A 19 -18.80 -2.21 -92.92
CA ARG A 19 -17.98 -1.14 -92.31
C ARG A 19 -18.70 -0.43 -91.17
N LEU A 20 -20.00 -0.18 -91.32
CA LEU A 20 -20.82 0.44 -90.28
C LEU A 20 -20.90 -0.47 -89.05
N GLN A 21 -21.21 -1.76 -89.24
CA GLN A 21 -21.27 -2.77 -88.18
C GLN A 21 -19.92 -2.93 -87.45
N VAL A 22 -18.80 -2.91 -88.18
CA VAL A 22 -17.45 -2.94 -87.58
C VAL A 22 -17.18 -1.67 -86.75
N GLY A 23 -17.67 -0.51 -87.20
CA GLY A 23 -17.62 0.74 -86.43
C GLY A 23 -18.35 0.62 -85.09
N GLU A 24 -19.59 0.12 -85.11
CA GLU A 24 -20.41 -0.08 -83.91
C GLU A 24 -19.77 -1.11 -82.94
N LEU A 25 -19.22 -2.21 -83.47
CA LEU A 25 -18.49 -3.21 -82.68
C LEU A 25 -17.24 -2.63 -82.01
N ASN A 26 -16.50 -1.76 -82.69
CA ASN A 26 -15.34 -1.09 -82.11
C ASN A 26 -15.75 -0.14 -80.98
N GLU A 27 -16.82 0.64 -81.14
CA GLU A 27 -17.33 1.49 -80.08
C GLU A 27 -17.85 0.72 -78.86
N LEU A 28 -18.49 -0.44 -79.09
CA LEU A 28 -18.94 -1.32 -78.03
C LEU A 28 -17.76 -1.91 -77.26
N ARG A 29 -16.71 -2.36 -77.97
CA ARG A 29 -15.46 -2.84 -77.37
C ARG A 29 -14.79 -1.77 -76.54
N ASP A 30 -14.74 -0.54 -77.02
CA ASP A 30 -14.13 0.58 -76.27
C ASP A 30 -14.96 0.93 -75.02
N ARG A 31 -16.29 0.89 -75.10
CA ARG A 31 -17.18 1.00 -73.93
C ARG A 31 -16.94 -0.10 -72.91
N PHE A 32 -16.83 -1.35 -73.37
CA PHE A 32 -16.54 -2.50 -72.50
C PHE A 32 -15.19 -2.37 -71.81
N ASN A 33 -14.14 -1.98 -72.54
CA ASN A 33 -12.80 -1.75 -72.00
C ASN A 33 -12.79 -0.62 -70.95
N ARG A 34 -13.50 0.49 -71.21
CA ARG A 34 -13.66 1.58 -70.23
C ARG A 34 -14.39 1.10 -68.97
N MET A 35 -15.47 0.34 -69.12
CA MET A 35 -16.23 -0.22 -67.99
C MET A 35 -15.38 -1.20 -67.17
N GLN A 36 -14.62 -2.09 -67.82
CA GLN A 36 -13.69 -2.99 -67.14
C GLN A 36 -12.61 -2.23 -66.37
N LYS A 37 -12.05 -1.15 -66.95
CA LYS A 37 -11.05 -0.31 -66.27
C LYS A 37 -11.65 0.35 -65.02
N MET A 38 -12.82 0.98 -65.13
CA MET A 38 -13.51 1.59 -63.98
C MET A 38 -13.85 0.57 -62.90
N MET A 39 -14.30 -0.63 -63.27
CA MET A 39 -14.60 -1.71 -62.33
C MET A 39 -13.35 -2.16 -61.57
N ARG A 40 -12.21 -2.34 -62.26
CA ARG A 40 -10.93 -2.69 -61.63
C ARG A 40 -10.48 -1.61 -60.65
N GLU A 41 -10.53 -0.35 -61.04
CA GLU A 41 -10.17 0.78 -60.18
C GLU A 41 -11.08 0.87 -58.94
N ALA A 42 -12.39 0.61 -59.10
CA ALA A 42 -13.33 0.58 -57.98
C ALA A 42 -13.03 -0.57 -57.00
N ILE A 43 -12.67 -1.76 -57.51
CA ILE A 43 -12.28 -2.91 -56.67
C ILE A 43 -11.01 -2.60 -55.89
N VAL A 44 -10.00 -2.01 -56.52
CA VAL A 44 -8.75 -1.64 -55.84
C VAL A 44 -9.03 -0.62 -54.73
N ARG A 45 -9.82 0.43 -55.01
CA ARG A 45 -10.20 1.41 -53.98
C ARG A 45 -10.94 0.78 -52.80
N ALA A 46 -11.89 -0.12 -53.08
CA ALA A 46 -12.64 -0.82 -52.04
C ALA A 46 -11.73 -1.76 -51.21
N HIS A 47 -10.74 -2.38 -51.84
CA HIS A 47 -9.75 -3.21 -51.15
C HIS A 47 -8.87 -2.38 -50.22
N ASP A 48 -8.31 -1.26 -50.71
CA ASP A 48 -7.50 -0.34 -49.92
C ASP A 48 -8.28 0.22 -48.72
N GLU A 49 -9.55 0.59 -48.91
CA GLU A 49 -10.40 1.12 -47.84
C GLU A 49 -10.72 0.06 -46.77
N LYS A 50 -10.92 -1.19 -47.20
CA LYS A 50 -11.08 -2.33 -46.30
C LYS A 50 -9.79 -2.59 -45.51
N GLU A 51 -8.63 -2.63 -46.14
CA GLU A 51 -7.34 -2.82 -45.47
C GLU A 51 -7.06 -1.72 -44.45
N LYS A 52 -7.33 -0.45 -44.80
CA LYS A 52 -7.23 0.67 -43.86
C LYS A 52 -8.15 0.49 -42.65
N SER A 53 -9.40 0.09 -42.87
CA SER A 53 -10.37 -0.15 -41.79
C SER A 53 -9.91 -1.29 -40.87
N GLU A 54 -9.41 -2.39 -41.43
CA GLU A 54 -8.87 -3.52 -40.67
C GLU A 54 -7.61 -3.14 -39.88
N ALA A 55 -6.73 -2.31 -40.46
CA ALA A 55 -5.54 -1.80 -39.78
C ALA A 55 -5.90 -0.92 -38.57
N VAL A 56 -6.91 -0.03 -38.70
CA VAL A 56 -7.41 0.77 -37.58
C VAL A 56 -7.98 -0.10 -36.48
N ILE A 57 -8.82 -1.08 -36.82
CA ILE A 57 -9.41 -2.02 -35.84
C ILE A 57 -8.33 -2.80 -35.10
N LYS A 58 -7.27 -3.23 -35.80
CA LYS A 58 -6.16 -3.98 -35.21
C LYS A 58 -5.32 -3.10 -34.28
N ALA A 59 -5.11 -1.83 -34.63
CA ALA A 59 -4.33 -0.89 -33.84
C ALA A 59 -4.99 -0.52 -32.49
N LEU A 60 -6.33 -0.58 -32.40
CA LEU A 60 -7.06 -0.31 -31.15
C LEU A 60 -6.77 -1.32 -30.04
N GLY A 61 -6.41 -2.56 -30.40
CA GLY A 61 -6.21 -3.65 -29.42
C GLY A 61 -7.49 -4.12 -28.74
N ASP A 62 -8.64 -3.55 -29.08
CA ASP A 62 -9.96 -3.95 -28.56
C ASP A 62 -10.51 -5.15 -29.34
N GLY A 63 -11.23 -6.03 -28.66
CA GLY A 63 -12.01 -7.09 -29.28
C GLY A 63 -13.30 -6.53 -29.85
N ILE A 64 -13.45 -6.51 -31.18
CA ILE A 64 -14.65 -6.01 -31.86
C ILE A 64 -15.48 -7.17 -32.39
N SER A 65 -16.77 -7.15 -32.11
CA SER A 65 -17.77 -7.95 -32.81
C SER A 65 -18.93 -7.09 -33.30
N ILE A 66 -19.57 -7.51 -34.40
CA ILE A 66 -20.75 -6.86 -34.95
C ILE A 66 -21.85 -7.90 -35.04
N GLN A 67 -23.05 -7.56 -34.58
CA GLN A 67 -24.23 -8.39 -34.64
C GLN A 67 -25.35 -7.69 -35.41
N ASP A 68 -26.18 -8.45 -36.12
CA ASP A 68 -27.42 -7.92 -36.68
C ASP A 68 -28.44 -7.60 -35.58
N THR A 69 -29.59 -7.03 -35.97
CA THR A 69 -30.71 -6.71 -35.07
C THR A 69 -31.37 -7.93 -34.44
N HIS A 70 -31.05 -9.14 -34.91
CA HIS A 70 -31.48 -10.43 -34.36
C HIS A 70 -30.38 -11.10 -33.53
N PHE A 71 -29.31 -10.36 -33.17
CA PHE A 71 -28.19 -10.81 -32.34
C PHE A 71 -27.30 -11.88 -32.98
N LYS A 72 -27.37 -12.07 -34.30
CA LYS A 72 -26.48 -12.99 -35.03
C LYS A 72 -25.14 -12.31 -35.30
N ILE A 73 -24.04 -12.98 -34.99
CA ILE A 73 -22.69 -12.45 -35.14
C ILE A 73 -22.33 -12.38 -36.63
N LEU A 74 -22.19 -11.16 -37.16
CA LEU A 74 -21.79 -10.88 -38.54
C LEU A 74 -20.27 -10.79 -38.68
N TYR A 75 -19.59 -10.24 -37.69
CA TYR A 75 -18.15 -9.99 -37.74
C TYR A 75 -17.49 -10.17 -36.37
N GLN A 76 -16.24 -10.62 -36.39
CA GLN A 76 -15.33 -10.61 -35.25
C GLN A 76 -13.91 -10.30 -35.75
N ASN A 77 -13.23 -9.37 -35.09
CA ASN A 77 -11.79 -9.19 -35.30
C ASN A 77 -10.99 -10.29 -34.58
N ASP A 78 -9.70 -10.40 -34.88
CA ASP A 78 -8.85 -11.46 -34.31
C ASP A 78 -8.70 -11.33 -32.79
N GLN A 79 -8.71 -10.11 -32.27
CA GLN A 79 -8.63 -9.88 -30.83
C GLN A 79 -9.88 -10.39 -30.10
N HIS A 80 -11.06 -10.13 -30.66
CA HIS A 80 -12.32 -10.65 -30.11
C HIS A 80 -12.31 -12.17 -30.10
N LYS A 81 -11.91 -12.81 -31.20
CA LYS A 81 -11.80 -14.28 -31.29
C LYS A 81 -10.91 -14.85 -30.19
N LYS A 82 -9.77 -14.21 -29.88
CA LYS A 82 -8.91 -14.61 -28.75
C LYS A 82 -9.64 -14.49 -27.41
N PHE A 83 -10.34 -13.39 -27.17
CA PHE A 83 -11.08 -13.18 -25.93
C PHE A 83 -12.22 -14.18 -25.72
N VAL A 84 -12.91 -14.61 -26.78
CA VAL A 84 -14.03 -15.56 -26.68
C VAL A 84 -13.68 -16.99 -27.09
N GLY A 85 -12.39 -17.31 -27.25
CA GLY A 85 -11.90 -18.65 -27.51
C GLY A 85 -12.25 -19.23 -28.90
N GLY A 86 -12.47 -18.39 -29.92
CA GLY A 86 -12.66 -18.84 -31.30
C GLY A 86 -13.50 -17.91 -32.18
N ASP A 87 -13.70 -18.33 -33.43
CA ASP A 87 -14.62 -17.71 -34.38
C ASP A 87 -16.04 -18.25 -34.18
N HIS A 88 -16.99 -17.35 -33.93
CA HIS A 88 -18.39 -17.64 -33.67
C HIS A 88 -19.33 -16.94 -34.66
N ARG A 89 -18.80 -16.45 -35.79
CA ARG A 89 -19.64 -15.85 -36.84
C ARG A 89 -20.76 -16.80 -37.27
N GLY A 90 -21.94 -16.23 -37.49
CA GLY A 90 -23.16 -16.97 -37.83
C GLY A 90 -23.92 -17.55 -36.63
N LYS A 91 -23.34 -17.60 -35.43
CA LYS A 91 -24.06 -17.96 -34.19
C LYS A 91 -24.75 -16.74 -33.57
N TYR A 92 -25.69 -16.98 -32.67
CA TYR A 92 -26.28 -15.93 -31.83
C TYR A 92 -25.32 -15.56 -30.69
N CYS A 93 -25.16 -14.27 -30.41
CA CYS A 93 -24.18 -13.81 -29.41
C CYS A 93 -24.49 -14.32 -27.99
N TYR A 94 -25.78 -14.40 -27.61
CA TYR A 94 -26.19 -14.92 -26.30
C TYR A 94 -25.91 -16.43 -26.15
N ALA A 95 -25.97 -17.20 -27.24
CA ALA A 95 -25.60 -18.61 -27.24
C ALA A 95 -24.08 -18.78 -27.23
N ALA A 96 -23.37 -18.07 -28.12
CA ALA A 96 -21.93 -18.22 -28.29
C ALA A 96 -21.11 -17.70 -27.11
N TYR A 97 -21.50 -16.56 -26.53
CA TYR A 97 -20.69 -15.89 -25.49
C TYR A 97 -21.20 -16.12 -24.08
N GLN A 98 -22.50 -16.42 -23.93
CA GLN A 98 -23.15 -16.52 -22.61
C GLN A 98 -23.76 -17.90 -22.37
N GLY A 99 -23.74 -18.80 -23.36
CA GLY A 99 -24.30 -20.15 -23.24
C GLY A 99 -25.81 -20.16 -23.00
N LYS A 100 -26.52 -19.10 -23.40
CA LYS A 100 -27.98 -18.96 -23.20
C LYS A 100 -28.74 -19.33 -24.47
N ASP A 101 -30.01 -19.71 -24.31
CA ASP A 101 -30.92 -19.96 -25.44
C ASP A 101 -31.76 -18.72 -25.83
N LYS A 102 -31.66 -17.66 -25.04
CA LYS A 102 -32.35 -16.38 -25.26
C LYS A 102 -31.43 -15.20 -24.98
N VAL A 103 -31.82 -14.03 -25.47
CA VAL A 103 -31.13 -12.76 -25.22
C VAL A 103 -30.94 -12.54 -23.72
N CYS A 104 -29.76 -12.07 -23.33
CA CYS A 104 -29.39 -11.88 -21.93
C CYS A 104 -30.28 -10.83 -21.25
N ASP A 105 -30.62 -11.08 -19.98
CA ASP A 105 -31.25 -10.06 -19.13
C ASP A 105 -30.30 -8.87 -18.99
N GLY A 106 -30.80 -7.65 -19.24
CA GLY A 106 -29.98 -6.43 -19.22
C GLY A 106 -28.93 -6.34 -20.35
N CYS A 107 -29.14 -7.03 -21.48
CA CYS A 107 -28.24 -6.97 -22.62
C CYS A 107 -28.04 -5.52 -23.12
N HIS A 108 -26.80 -5.03 -23.05
CA HIS A 108 -26.47 -3.65 -23.44
C HIS A 108 -26.65 -3.41 -24.94
N LEU A 109 -26.40 -4.44 -25.76
CA LEU A 109 -26.70 -4.41 -27.18
C LEU A 109 -28.21 -4.31 -27.46
N ALA A 110 -29.04 -5.04 -26.69
CA ALA A 110 -30.49 -4.93 -26.80
C ALA A 110 -31.01 -3.55 -26.36
N LEU A 111 -30.40 -2.95 -25.32
CA LEU A 111 -30.67 -1.58 -24.91
C LEU A 111 -30.30 -0.59 -26.01
N SER A 112 -29.10 -0.72 -26.61
CA SER A 112 -28.67 0.10 -27.75
C SER A 112 -29.61 0.03 -28.95
N PHE A 113 -30.17 -1.14 -29.24
CA PHE A 113 -31.18 -1.28 -30.30
C PHE A 113 -32.50 -0.61 -29.95
N LYS A 114 -32.88 -0.61 -28.67
CA LYS A 114 -34.14 -0.02 -28.19
C LYS A 114 -34.09 1.50 -28.15
N ASP A 115 -33.03 2.08 -27.58
CA ASP A 115 -32.94 3.53 -27.35
C ASP A 115 -32.02 4.27 -28.33
N GLY A 116 -31.26 3.53 -29.15
CA GLY A 116 -30.35 4.10 -30.11
C GLY A 116 -29.10 4.75 -29.51
N LYS A 117 -28.78 4.46 -28.24
CA LYS A 117 -27.64 5.03 -27.49
C LYS A 117 -26.52 4.02 -27.29
N ILE A 118 -25.36 4.55 -26.90
CA ILE A 118 -24.19 3.78 -26.49
C ILE A 118 -24.35 3.37 -25.03
N HIS A 119 -24.16 2.09 -24.74
CA HIS A 119 -24.19 1.54 -23.39
C HIS A 119 -22.83 0.94 -23.05
N LYS A 120 -22.38 1.14 -21.82
CA LYS A 120 -21.07 0.68 -21.35
C LYS A 120 -21.20 -0.06 -20.02
N LYS A 121 -20.50 -1.18 -19.89
CA LYS A 121 -20.35 -1.91 -18.63
C LYS A 121 -18.94 -2.43 -18.43
N GLU A 122 -18.53 -2.53 -17.17
CA GLU A 122 -17.39 -3.34 -16.78
C GLU A 122 -17.90 -4.71 -16.30
N GLN A 123 -17.20 -5.78 -16.69
CA GLN A 123 -17.50 -7.12 -16.24
C GLN A 123 -16.21 -7.87 -15.93
N SER A 124 -16.30 -8.83 -15.03
CA SER A 124 -15.17 -9.67 -14.63
C SER A 124 -15.56 -11.12 -14.83
N ARG A 125 -14.63 -11.94 -15.33
CA ARG A 125 -14.80 -13.40 -15.41
C ARG A 125 -13.56 -14.10 -14.88
N ALA A 126 -13.77 -15.23 -14.22
CA ALA A 126 -12.68 -16.12 -13.87
C ALA A 126 -12.15 -16.81 -15.15
N THR A 127 -10.84 -16.97 -15.21
CA THR A 127 -10.10 -17.73 -16.23
C THR A 127 -9.06 -18.59 -15.53
N ASP A 128 -8.48 -19.58 -16.23
CA ASP A 128 -7.44 -20.44 -15.67
C ASP A 128 -6.20 -19.64 -15.20
N SER A 129 -5.95 -18.47 -15.82
CA SER A 129 -4.86 -17.55 -15.48
C SER A 129 -5.23 -16.47 -14.44
N GLY A 130 -6.41 -16.55 -13.81
CA GLY A 130 -6.93 -15.57 -12.86
C GLY A 130 -8.14 -14.78 -13.37
N THR A 131 -8.41 -13.60 -12.81
CA THR A 131 -9.57 -12.80 -13.20
C THR A 131 -9.26 -11.92 -14.42
N PHE A 132 -10.07 -12.06 -15.47
CA PHE A 132 -10.08 -11.16 -16.63
C PHE A 132 -11.15 -10.09 -16.44
N HIS A 133 -10.74 -8.83 -16.51
CA HIS A 133 -11.63 -7.68 -16.43
C HIS A 133 -11.79 -7.07 -17.82
N ALA A 134 -13.03 -6.89 -18.27
CA ALA A 134 -13.33 -6.27 -19.54
C ALA A 134 -14.32 -5.12 -19.40
N GLU A 135 -14.06 -4.07 -20.13
CA GLU A 135 -15.03 -3.03 -20.43
C GLU A 135 -15.69 -3.35 -21.77
N ILE A 136 -17.02 -3.41 -21.79
CA ILE A 136 -17.81 -3.68 -22.99
C ILE A 136 -18.61 -2.44 -23.32
N ILE A 137 -18.44 -1.96 -24.55
CA ILE A 137 -19.19 -0.85 -25.13
C ILE A 137 -20.06 -1.41 -26.25
N SER A 138 -21.38 -1.31 -26.09
CA SER A 138 -22.35 -1.66 -27.11
C SER A 138 -22.86 -0.38 -27.77
N SER A 139 -22.80 -0.30 -29.09
CA SER A 139 -23.26 0.86 -29.87
C SER A 139 -24.11 0.42 -31.07
N PRO A 140 -25.16 1.17 -31.44
CA PRO A 140 -25.95 0.87 -32.63
C PRO A 140 -25.20 1.35 -33.89
N LEU A 141 -25.18 0.51 -34.93
CA LEU A 141 -24.70 0.84 -36.25
C LEU A 141 -25.86 1.28 -37.13
N ARG A 142 -25.74 2.46 -37.74
CA ARG A 142 -26.80 3.07 -38.56
C ARG A 142 -26.43 3.09 -40.04
N ASN A 143 -27.43 2.94 -40.90
CA ASN A 143 -27.26 3.17 -42.34
C ASN A 143 -27.32 4.68 -42.68
N SER A 144 -27.18 5.02 -43.96
CA SER A 144 -27.25 6.40 -44.45
C SER A 144 -28.60 7.10 -44.22
N LYS A 145 -29.67 6.34 -43.94
CA LYS A 145 -31.00 6.86 -43.59
C LYS A 145 -31.18 7.05 -42.08
N GLY A 146 -30.17 6.72 -41.26
CA GLY A 146 -30.21 6.80 -39.80
C GLY A 146 -30.87 5.60 -39.11
N GLU A 147 -31.30 4.59 -39.86
CA GLU A 147 -31.93 3.38 -39.33
C GLU A 147 -30.87 2.45 -38.73
N ILE A 148 -31.17 1.85 -37.57
CA ILE A 148 -30.27 0.87 -36.93
C ILE A 148 -30.30 -0.43 -37.73
N VAL A 149 -29.15 -0.83 -38.27
CA VAL A 149 -29.02 -2.04 -39.12
C VAL A 149 -28.22 -3.15 -38.45
N ALA A 150 -27.40 -2.81 -37.46
CA ALA A 150 -26.58 -3.74 -36.70
C ALA A 150 -26.17 -3.08 -35.39
N GLY A 151 -25.42 -3.77 -34.55
CA GLY A 151 -24.74 -3.19 -33.41
C GLY A 151 -23.31 -3.69 -33.33
N ILE A 152 -22.45 -2.86 -32.75
CA ILE A 152 -21.05 -3.14 -32.52
C ILE A 152 -20.82 -3.29 -31.02
N GLU A 153 -20.13 -4.35 -30.64
CA GLU A 153 -19.61 -4.54 -29.29
C GLU A 153 -18.08 -4.44 -29.35
N ALA A 154 -17.54 -3.45 -28.65
CA ALA A 154 -16.11 -3.31 -28.40
C ALA A 154 -15.80 -3.78 -26.98
N VAL A 155 -14.88 -4.74 -26.86
CA VAL A 155 -14.46 -5.37 -25.61
C VAL A 155 -13.01 -4.96 -25.36
N ARG A 156 -12.77 -4.12 -24.36
CA ARG A 156 -11.45 -3.69 -23.94
C ARG A 156 -11.01 -4.46 -22.72
N ASP A 157 -9.80 -5.04 -22.76
CA ASP A 157 -9.17 -5.60 -21.56
C ASP A 157 -8.75 -4.45 -20.63
N ILE A 158 -9.28 -4.47 -19.42
CA ILE A 158 -8.98 -3.48 -18.36
C ILE A 158 -8.36 -4.18 -17.14
N THR A 159 -7.83 -5.40 -17.32
CA THR A 159 -7.27 -6.22 -16.24
C THR A 159 -6.12 -5.51 -15.55
N ASP A 160 -5.16 -4.99 -16.30
CA ASP A 160 -4.01 -4.29 -15.72
C ASP A 160 -4.42 -3.00 -15.00
N ARG A 161 -5.36 -2.23 -15.59
CA ARG A 161 -5.95 -1.06 -14.92
C ARG A 161 -6.56 -1.45 -13.57
N LYS A 162 -7.39 -2.50 -13.53
CA LYS A 162 -8.04 -2.96 -12.30
C LYS A 162 -7.05 -3.49 -11.26
N ARG A 163 -5.98 -4.17 -11.70
CA ARG A 163 -4.89 -4.61 -10.81
C ARG A 163 -4.18 -3.42 -10.17
N MET A 164 -3.90 -2.37 -10.93
CA MET A 164 -3.28 -1.15 -10.41
C MET A 164 -4.22 -0.40 -9.45
N GLU A 165 -5.49 -0.21 -9.82
CA GLU A 165 -6.51 0.39 -8.95
C GLU A 165 -6.59 -0.36 -7.61
N LYS A 166 -6.64 -1.70 -7.65
CA LYS A 166 -6.70 -2.54 -6.46
C LYS A 166 -5.42 -2.45 -5.63
N ALA A 167 -4.24 -2.47 -6.26
CA ALA A 167 -2.96 -2.37 -5.57
C ALA A 167 -2.79 -1.04 -4.83
N VAL A 168 -3.31 0.06 -5.39
CA VAL A 168 -3.33 1.36 -4.71
C VAL A 168 -4.19 1.28 -3.44
N VAL A 169 -5.41 0.76 -3.55
CA VAL A 169 -6.33 0.62 -2.40
C VAL A 169 -5.76 -0.32 -1.34
N GLU A 170 -5.19 -1.47 -1.73
CA GLU A 170 -4.57 -2.42 -0.80
C GLU A 170 -3.35 -1.81 -0.10
N ASN A 171 -2.53 -1.04 -0.81
CA ASN A 171 -1.39 -0.34 -0.21
C ASN A 171 -1.85 0.76 0.76
N GLU A 172 -2.84 1.57 0.40
CA GLU A 172 -3.39 2.61 1.27
C GLU A 172 -3.93 1.98 2.58
N LEU A 173 -4.73 0.92 2.46
CA LEU A 173 -5.25 0.21 3.61
C LEU A 173 -4.12 -0.36 4.47
N ARG A 174 -3.10 -0.97 3.84
CA ARG A 174 -1.94 -1.53 4.54
C ARG A 174 -1.18 -0.45 5.33
N TYR A 175 -0.86 0.68 4.70
CA TYR A 175 -0.17 1.79 5.38
C TYR A 175 -1.02 2.37 6.51
N ARG A 176 -2.32 2.58 6.27
CA ARG A 176 -3.25 3.06 7.30
C ARG A 176 -3.30 2.09 8.48
N THR A 177 -3.40 0.79 8.23
CA THR A 177 -3.39 -0.21 9.31
C THR A 177 -2.08 -0.18 10.10
N ILE A 178 -0.93 -0.13 9.43
CA ILE A 178 0.38 -0.05 10.13
C ILE A 178 0.46 1.21 11.00
N PHE A 179 0.06 2.36 10.45
CA PHE A 179 0.08 3.63 11.16
C PHE A 179 -0.82 3.60 12.40
N GLU A 180 -2.07 3.13 12.26
CA GLU A 180 -3.06 3.08 13.36
C GLU A 180 -2.80 2.00 14.40
N THR A 181 -2.10 0.93 14.05
CA THR A 181 -1.82 -0.20 14.96
C THR A 181 -0.42 -0.15 15.58
N ALA A 182 0.41 0.84 15.22
CA ALA A 182 1.69 1.06 15.86
C ALA A 182 1.49 1.32 17.37
N GLY A 183 2.30 0.68 18.21
CA GLY A 183 2.22 0.80 19.66
C GLY A 183 2.77 2.14 20.19
N ASP A 184 3.73 2.74 19.47
CA ASP A 184 4.23 4.07 19.79
C ASP A 184 3.35 5.14 19.11
N ALA A 185 3.28 6.31 19.73
CA ALA A 185 2.54 7.45 19.19
C ALA A 185 3.28 8.04 17.99
N ILE A 186 2.58 8.21 16.87
CA ILE A 186 3.16 8.75 15.63
C ILE A 186 2.49 10.08 15.30
N TYR A 187 3.32 11.07 14.99
CA TYR A 187 2.92 12.41 14.55
C TYR A 187 3.58 12.72 13.22
N ILE A 188 2.83 13.32 12.31
CA ILE A 188 3.36 13.99 11.12
C ILE A 188 3.15 15.49 11.33
N LEU A 189 4.23 16.25 11.27
CA LEU A 189 4.24 17.69 11.48
C LEU A 189 4.61 18.39 10.17
N ASP A 190 3.96 19.50 9.88
CA ASP A 190 4.39 20.37 8.78
C ASP A 190 5.77 20.96 9.09
N ALA A 191 6.67 20.99 8.10
CA ALA A 191 8.03 21.49 8.25
C ALA A 191 8.29 22.81 7.49
N GLU A 192 7.26 23.41 6.89
CA GLU A 192 7.42 24.55 5.98
C GLU A 192 6.59 25.78 6.40
N GLY A 193 7.18 26.96 6.15
CA GLY A 193 6.52 28.25 6.30
C GLY A 193 6.00 28.54 7.70
N ASP A 194 4.86 29.23 7.76
CA ASP A 194 4.14 29.62 8.97
C ASP A 194 3.48 28.45 9.70
N LYS A 195 3.41 27.28 9.06
CA LYS A 195 2.78 26.06 9.59
C LYS A 195 3.78 25.14 10.29
N THR A 196 5.07 25.48 10.34
CA THR A 196 6.10 24.65 10.97
C THR A 196 5.69 24.16 12.36
N GLY A 197 5.71 22.84 12.56
CA GLY A 197 5.30 22.17 13.80
C GLY A 197 3.79 21.92 13.94
N ARG A 198 2.96 22.34 12.98
CA ARG A 198 1.54 22.03 12.94
C ARG A 198 1.33 20.53 12.74
N ILE A 199 0.47 19.93 13.54
CA ILE A 199 0.17 18.50 13.44
C ILE A 199 -0.75 18.28 12.22
N THR A 200 -0.31 17.45 11.27
CA THR A 200 -1.04 17.13 10.03
C THR A 200 -1.59 15.71 10.01
N ALA A 201 -0.99 14.78 10.77
CA ALA A 201 -1.52 13.45 11.01
C ALA A 201 -1.08 12.91 12.37
N VAL A 202 -1.94 12.10 13.00
CA VAL A 202 -1.67 11.36 14.23
C VAL A 202 -2.32 9.99 14.18
N ASN A 203 -1.69 8.98 14.78
CA ASN A 203 -2.28 7.65 14.92
C ASN A 203 -3.09 7.50 16.22
N ARG A 204 -3.79 6.38 16.36
CA ARG A 204 -4.55 6.06 17.58
C ARG A 204 -3.72 6.12 18.87
N ALA A 205 -2.48 5.61 18.85
CA ALA A 205 -1.61 5.61 20.02
C ALA A 205 -1.28 7.03 20.51
N ALA A 206 -1.13 8.00 19.61
CA ALA A 206 -0.95 9.42 19.97
C ALA A 206 -2.16 10.00 20.71
N CYS A 207 -3.38 9.67 20.26
CA CYS A 207 -4.62 10.07 20.92
C CYS A 207 -4.72 9.45 22.32
N GLU A 208 -4.45 8.15 22.44
CA GLU A 208 -4.47 7.40 23.70
C GLU A 208 -3.43 7.94 24.70
N MET A 209 -2.21 8.21 24.23
CA MET A 209 -1.09 8.66 25.07
C MET A 209 -1.35 10.04 25.71
N HIS A 210 -1.88 11.00 24.95
CA HIS A 210 -2.13 12.36 25.46
C HIS A 210 -3.57 12.61 25.95
N GLY A 211 -4.52 11.72 25.63
CA GLY A 211 -5.92 11.85 26.00
C GLY A 211 -6.74 12.84 25.18
N TYR A 212 -6.23 13.27 24.02
CA TYR A 212 -6.94 14.14 23.06
C TYR A 212 -7.59 13.32 21.95
N THR A 213 -8.65 13.87 21.34
CA THR A 213 -9.15 13.29 20.09
C THR A 213 -8.24 13.63 18.92
N GLN A 214 -8.38 12.90 17.81
CA GLN A 214 -7.62 13.16 16.60
C GLN A 214 -7.87 14.58 16.08
N GLU A 215 -9.13 15.03 16.09
CA GLU A 215 -9.51 16.37 15.62
C GLU A 215 -8.90 17.49 16.48
N GLU A 216 -8.84 17.28 17.80
CA GLU A 216 -8.19 18.20 18.72
C GLU A 216 -6.69 18.29 18.40
N LEU A 217 -6.00 17.15 18.28
CA LEU A 217 -4.56 17.13 17.96
C LEU A 217 -4.26 17.77 16.59
N LEU A 218 -5.07 17.52 15.57
CA LEU A 218 -4.91 18.12 14.23
C LEU A 218 -5.15 19.64 14.21
N SER A 219 -5.77 20.20 15.24
CA SER A 219 -5.94 21.64 15.41
C SER A 219 -4.74 22.33 16.09
N MET A 220 -3.84 21.55 16.69
CA MET A 220 -2.74 22.01 17.54
C MET A 220 -1.40 22.11 16.78
N ASN A 221 -0.47 22.87 17.37
CA ASN A 221 0.95 22.78 17.10
C ASN A 221 1.60 21.84 18.12
N ILE A 222 2.67 21.14 17.75
CA ILE A 222 3.41 20.25 18.67
C ILE A 222 3.86 20.97 19.95
N GLN A 223 4.12 22.27 19.87
CA GLN A 223 4.50 23.10 21.03
C GLN A 223 3.40 23.22 22.07
N ASP A 224 2.13 23.07 21.69
CA ASP A 224 0.99 23.16 22.62
C ASP A 224 0.94 21.98 23.59
N LEU A 225 1.59 20.86 23.24
CA LEU A 225 1.72 19.69 24.11
C LEU A 225 2.91 19.82 25.07
N ASN A 226 3.81 20.78 24.87
CA ASN A 226 5.06 20.86 25.62
C ASN A 226 4.89 21.56 26.96
N THR A 227 5.60 21.08 27.97
CA THR A 227 5.81 21.85 29.21
C THR A 227 6.54 23.17 28.92
N PRO A 228 6.44 24.20 29.78
CA PRO A 228 7.09 25.49 29.54
C PRO A 228 8.61 25.41 29.40
N GLU A 229 9.23 24.41 30.03
CA GLU A 229 10.66 24.14 29.89
C GLU A 229 10.98 23.54 28.52
N THR A 230 10.23 22.51 28.09
CA THR A 230 10.39 21.87 26.78
C THR A 230 10.09 22.84 25.62
N ALA A 231 9.05 23.67 25.77
CA ALA A 231 8.62 24.63 24.75
C ALA A 231 9.75 25.59 24.35
N LYS A 232 10.62 25.99 25.29
CA LYS A 232 11.79 26.85 25.01
C LYS A 232 12.78 26.23 24.04
N HIS A 233 12.93 24.91 24.06
CA HIS A 233 13.90 24.19 23.24
C HIS A 233 13.31 23.64 21.94
N THR A 234 11.98 23.60 21.82
CA THR A 234 11.28 22.96 20.70
C THR A 234 11.60 23.56 19.33
N PRO A 235 11.65 24.91 19.16
CA PRO A 235 12.00 25.50 17.86
C PRO A 235 13.40 25.10 17.39
N TRP A 236 14.34 24.96 18.33
CA TRP A 236 15.70 24.53 18.04
C TRP A 236 15.77 23.04 17.65
N LEU A 237 15.01 22.19 18.34
CA LEU A 237 14.90 20.76 18.00
C LEU A 237 14.29 20.57 16.60
N LEU A 238 13.19 21.24 16.30
CA LEU A 238 12.56 21.18 14.97
C LEU A 238 13.50 21.66 13.87
N LYS A 239 14.22 22.76 14.10
CA LYS A 239 15.19 23.28 13.13
C LYS A 239 16.26 22.24 12.77
N ARG A 240 16.84 21.55 13.76
CA ARG A 240 17.84 20.50 13.52
C ARG A 240 17.29 19.36 12.66
N ILE A 241 16.05 18.93 12.94
CA ILE A 241 15.40 17.90 12.14
C ILE A 241 15.19 18.39 10.70
N ILE A 242 14.73 19.62 10.51
CA ILE A 242 14.52 20.24 9.19
C ILE A 242 15.82 20.39 8.40
N GLU A 243 16.95 20.59 9.09
CA GLU A 243 18.29 20.61 8.52
C GLU A 243 18.82 19.21 8.15
N GLY A 244 18.03 18.15 8.40
CA GLY A 244 18.28 16.77 7.99
C GLY A 244 18.81 15.87 9.09
N GLU A 245 18.89 16.35 10.33
CA GLU A 245 19.35 15.54 11.45
C GLU A 245 18.27 14.56 11.94
N THR A 246 18.63 13.30 12.14
CA THR A 246 17.81 12.36 12.91
C THR A 246 18.04 12.62 14.39
N LEU A 247 17.01 13.07 15.10
CA LEU A 247 17.12 13.46 16.49
C LEU A 247 16.43 12.44 17.39
N LYS A 248 17.10 12.07 18.48
CA LYS A 248 16.52 11.27 19.55
C LYS A 248 16.74 11.99 20.88
N THR A 249 15.66 12.38 21.56
CA THR A 249 15.73 13.12 22.83
C THR A 249 14.53 12.80 23.72
N GLU A 250 14.67 13.07 25.01
CA GLU A 250 13.56 13.07 25.95
C GLU A 250 12.99 14.48 26.10
N VAL A 251 11.67 14.58 26.22
CA VAL A 251 10.95 15.83 26.46
C VAL A 251 9.83 15.60 27.47
N GLN A 252 9.28 16.67 28.03
CA GLN A 252 8.10 16.59 28.88
C GLN A 252 6.88 17.22 28.21
N HIS A 253 5.80 16.45 28.12
CA HIS A 253 4.52 16.89 27.59
C HIS A 253 3.45 16.98 28.68
N TYR A 254 2.43 17.81 28.45
CA TYR A 254 1.16 17.77 29.13
C TYR A 254 0.16 16.86 28.41
N ARG A 255 -0.57 16.05 29.17
CA ARG A 255 -1.80 15.42 28.71
C ARG A 255 -2.98 16.39 28.82
N LYS A 256 -4.12 16.02 28.25
CA LYS A 256 -5.38 16.78 28.33
C LYS A 256 -5.85 17.02 29.77
N ASP A 257 -5.59 16.07 30.66
CA ASP A 257 -5.89 16.17 32.11
C ASP A 257 -4.85 16.99 32.90
N SER A 258 -3.90 17.63 32.21
CA SER A 258 -2.77 18.39 32.77
C SER A 258 -1.71 17.55 33.50
N SER A 259 -1.80 16.21 33.47
CA SER A 259 -0.70 15.37 33.95
C SER A 259 0.54 15.51 33.05
N ILE A 260 1.72 15.39 33.65
CA ILE A 260 2.99 15.46 32.92
C ILE A 260 3.47 14.06 32.58
N ILE A 261 3.93 13.89 31.35
CA ILE A 261 4.61 12.68 30.88
C ILE A 261 6.01 12.97 30.40
N THR A 262 6.90 11.99 30.60
CA THR A 262 8.20 11.96 29.95
C THR A 262 8.08 11.16 28.67
N VAL A 263 8.40 11.80 27.56
CA VAL A 263 8.28 11.23 26.22
C VAL A 263 9.65 11.14 25.58
N GLU A 264 10.02 9.94 25.16
CA GLU A 264 11.18 9.73 24.28
C GLU A 264 10.72 9.98 22.83
N VAL A 265 11.32 10.97 22.19
CA VAL A 265 10.97 11.44 20.85
C VAL A 265 12.08 11.06 19.88
N THR A 266 11.71 10.40 18.78
CA THR A 266 12.55 10.25 17.59
C THR A 266 11.95 11.07 16.45
N GLY A 267 12.69 12.06 15.97
CA GLY A 267 12.28 12.95 14.89
C GLY A 267 13.11 12.74 13.63
N VAL A 268 12.46 12.56 12.49
CA VAL A 268 13.11 12.46 11.18
C VAL A 268 12.41 13.33 10.14
N LEU A 269 13.18 13.94 9.25
CA LEU A 269 12.65 14.68 8.10
C LEU A 269 12.17 13.69 7.03
N MET A 270 11.00 13.96 6.46
CA MET A 270 10.46 13.24 5.32
C MET A 270 10.01 14.23 4.24
N ASP A 271 10.11 13.81 2.99
CA ASP A 271 9.63 14.56 1.83
C ASP A 271 8.50 13.75 1.18
N ILE A 272 7.33 14.39 1.05
CA ILE A 272 6.19 13.83 0.32
C ILE A 272 5.87 14.78 -0.83
N GLN A 273 6.19 14.34 -2.05
CA GLN A 273 5.90 15.09 -3.29
C GLN A 273 6.47 16.52 -3.31
N GLY A 274 7.64 16.73 -2.69
CA GLY A 274 8.32 18.01 -2.61
C GLY A 274 7.89 18.90 -1.44
N HIS A 275 6.93 18.46 -0.61
CA HIS A 275 6.58 19.13 0.66
C HIS A 275 7.26 18.41 1.82
N LYS A 276 7.97 19.15 2.67
CA LYS A 276 8.67 18.60 3.83
C LYS A 276 7.74 18.43 5.04
N TYR A 277 7.90 17.29 5.71
CA TYR A 277 7.25 17.00 6.99
C TYR A 277 8.26 16.44 7.99
N VAL A 278 7.96 16.54 9.28
CA VAL A 278 8.67 15.84 10.33
C VAL A 278 7.82 14.66 10.80
N LEU A 279 8.38 13.45 10.74
CA LEU A 279 7.83 12.27 11.38
C LEU A 279 8.38 12.19 12.81
N GLY A 280 7.48 12.32 13.80
CA GLY A 280 7.77 12.13 15.22
C GLY A 280 7.24 10.79 15.70
N ILE A 281 8.13 9.93 16.22
CA ILE A 281 7.76 8.71 16.95
C ILE A 281 8.01 8.97 18.42
N ASN A 282 6.94 8.89 19.20
CA ASN A 282 6.91 9.31 20.59
C ASN A 282 6.53 8.10 21.46
N ARG A 283 7.38 7.78 22.44
CA ARG A 283 7.12 6.73 23.41
C ARG A 283 7.00 7.34 24.80
N ASP A 284 5.89 7.05 25.48
CA ASP A 284 5.75 7.36 26.90
C ASP A 284 6.68 6.44 27.71
N VAL A 285 7.66 7.03 28.38
CA VAL A 285 8.65 6.33 29.22
C VAL A 285 8.48 6.66 30.70
N THR A 286 7.36 7.27 31.08
CA THR A 286 7.11 7.75 32.44
C THR A 286 7.14 6.62 33.45
N GLU A 287 6.40 5.53 33.20
CA GLU A 287 6.37 4.37 34.09
C GLU A 287 7.75 3.72 34.22
N GLN A 288 8.43 3.52 33.08
CA GLN A 288 9.78 2.95 33.04
C GLN A 288 10.77 3.80 33.86
N LYS A 289 10.70 5.13 33.76
CA LYS A 289 11.55 6.05 34.53
C LYS A 289 11.22 6.01 36.01
N ASN A 290 9.94 6.00 36.38
CA ASN A 290 9.53 5.90 37.78
C ASN A 290 10.03 4.60 38.41
N THR A 291 9.86 3.46 37.73
CA THR A 291 10.39 2.18 38.18
C THR A 291 11.92 2.18 38.28
N GLN A 292 12.61 2.86 37.35
CA GLN A 292 14.07 2.96 37.39
C GLN A 292 14.54 3.78 38.59
N LEU A 293 13.91 4.93 38.85
CA LEU A 293 14.22 5.79 40.00
C LEU A 293 13.92 5.10 41.33
N GLU A 294 12.78 4.39 41.41
CA GLU A 294 12.43 3.61 42.61
C GLU A 294 13.46 2.51 42.88
N LYS A 295 13.90 1.79 41.85
CA LYS A 295 14.99 0.79 41.98
C LYS A 295 16.29 1.42 42.44
N GLU A 296 16.67 2.57 41.88
CA GLU A 296 17.89 3.27 42.28
C GLU A 296 17.83 3.74 43.73
N LEU A 297 16.68 4.25 44.16
CA LEU A 297 16.44 4.63 45.54
C LEU A 297 16.53 3.42 46.47
N LEU A 298 15.83 2.32 46.16
CA LEU A 298 15.87 1.09 46.96
C LEU A 298 17.29 0.51 47.05
N ILE A 299 18.06 0.53 45.95
CA ILE A 299 19.47 0.08 45.96
C ILE A 299 20.30 0.98 46.89
N SER A 300 20.08 2.31 46.84
CA SER A 300 20.75 3.26 47.73
C SER A 300 20.42 3.01 49.20
N GLU A 301 19.14 2.81 49.53
CA GLU A 301 18.67 2.50 50.88
C GLU A 301 19.23 1.17 51.40
N LEU A 302 19.22 0.12 50.57
CA LEU A 302 19.81 -1.18 50.93
C LEU A 302 21.32 -1.07 51.20
N ARG A 303 22.05 -0.29 50.40
CA ARG A 303 23.48 -0.04 50.64
C ARG A 303 23.71 0.66 51.98
N ALA A 304 22.96 1.72 52.26
CA ALA A 304 23.05 2.44 53.53
C ALA A 304 22.71 1.54 54.73
N ALA A 305 21.71 0.67 54.61
CA ALA A 305 21.35 -0.29 55.65
C ALA A 305 22.47 -1.34 55.88
N LEU A 306 23.08 -1.85 54.81
CA LEU A 306 24.18 -2.82 54.89
C LEU A 306 25.44 -2.24 55.53
N ASP A 307 25.78 -0.98 55.23
CA ASP A 307 26.92 -0.28 55.84
C ASP A 307 26.72 -0.07 57.36
N GLY A 308 25.47 -0.04 57.83
CA GLY A 308 25.13 0.07 59.25
C GLY A 308 25.21 -1.25 60.05
N ILE A 309 25.33 -2.41 59.39
CA ILE A 309 25.41 -3.70 60.09
C ILE A 309 26.85 -3.93 60.54
N LYS A 310 27.08 -3.87 61.86
CA LYS A 310 28.36 -4.25 62.47
C LYS A 310 28.58 -5.76 62.30
N GLN A 311 29.42 -6.15 61.34
CA GLN A 311 29.83 -7.55 61.13
C GLN A 311 31.30 -7.72 61.47
N LEU A 312 31.59 -8.68 62.36
CA LEU A 312 32.94 -9.11 62.67
C LEU A 312 33.48 -9.90 61.45
N LYS A 313 34.38 -9.29 60.67
CA LYS A 313 35.00 -9.89 59.48
C LYS A 313 36.52 -9.92 59.60
N GLY A 314 37.14 -10.99 59.13
CA GLY A 314 38.60 -11.15 59.08
C GLY A 314 39.19 -12.02 60.21
N LEU A 315 40.52 -12.02 60.30
CA LEU A 315 41.26 -12.75 61.34
C LEU A 315 41.38 -11.87 62.59
N LEU A 316 40.90 -12.37 63.73
CA LEU A 316 41.07 -11.70 65.01
C LEU A 316 42.42 -12.04 65.65
N PRO A 317 43.28 -11.05 65.92
CA PRO A 317 44.54 -11.26 66.62
C PRO A 317 44.27 -11.51 68.12
N ILE A 318 44.21 -12.78 68.51
CA ILE A 318 43.98 -13.22 69.90
C ILE A 318 45.31 -13.60 70.55
N CYS A 319 45.58 -13.07 71.76
CA CYS A 319 46.74 -13.46 72.54
C CYS A 319 46.60 -14.91 73.00
N SER A 320 47.56 -15.77 72.66
CA SER A 320 47.51 -17.20 73.00
C SER A 320 47.49 -17.45 74.51
N TRP A 321 48.07 -16.56 75.31
CA TRP A 321 48.16 -16.66 76.77
C TRP A 321 46.89 -16.16 77.48
N CYS A 322 46.59 -14.86 77.38
CA CYS A 322 45.50 -14.24 78.16
C CYS A 322 44.17 -14.14 77.41
N LYS A 323 44.11 -14.65 76.17
CA LYS A 323 42.92 -14.65 75.29
C LYS A 323 42.34 -13.27 74.94
N LYS A 324 43.03 -12.16 75.26
CA LYS A 324 42.62 -10.83 74.80
C LYS A 324 42.70 -10.68 73.29
N VAL A 325 41.83 -9.88 72.69
CA VAL A 325 41.84 -9.47 71.27
C VAL A 325 42.53 -8.12 71.14
N ARG A 326 43.32 -7.94 70.09
CA ARG A 326 43.86 -6.63 69.71
C ARG A 326 42.89 -5.90 68.78
N ASN A 327 42.44 -4.70 69.16
CA ASN A 327 41.57 -3.88 68.33
C ASN A 327 42.34 -3.17 67.19
N ASP A 328 41.61 -2.48 66.31
CA ASP A 328 42.18 -1.82 65.13
C ASP A 328 43.15 -0.67 65.47
N GLU A 329 43.01 -0.08 66.67
CA GLU A 329 43.92 0.92 67.23
C GLU A 329 45.17 0.30 67.88
N GLY A 330 45.23 -1.02 67.96
CA GLY A 330 46.36 -1.78 68.47
C GLY A 330 46.35 -2.06 69.98
N TYR A 331 45.27 -1.75 70.69
CA TYR A 331 45.08 -2.02 72.13
C TYR A 331 44.53 -3.42 72.38
N TRP A 332 44.94 -4.04 73.50
CA TRP A 332 44.48 -5.36 73.91
C TRP A 332 43.29 -5.27 74.88
N MET A 333 42.18 -5.92 74.55
CA MET A 333 40.96 -5.93 75.34
C MET A 333 40.33 -7.33 75.43
N GLN A 334 39.35 -7.50 76.31
CA GLN A 334 38.63 -8.77 76.43
C GLN A 334 37.86 -9.08 75.14
N VAL A 335 37.80 -10.35 74.76
CA VAL A 335 37.11 -10.80 73.53
C VAL A 335 35.66 -10.40 73.57
N GLU A 336 35.01 -10.59 74.71
CA GLU A 336 33.59 -10.29 74.92
C GLU A 336 33.33 -8.81 74.66
N LYS A 337 34.15 -7.93 75.25
CA LYS A 337 34.05 -6.48 75.04
C LYS A 337 34.28 -6.10 73.58
N TYR A 338 35.27 -6.70 72.91
CA TYR A 338 35.53 -6.46 71.50
C TYR A 338 34.34 -6.90 70.63
N VAL A 339 33.74 -8.05 70.92
CA VAL A 339 32.59 -8.57 70.17
C VAL A 339 31.32 -7.75 70.44
N GLU A 340 31.06 -7.30 71.67
CA GLU A 340 29.95 -6.39 72.01
C GLU A 340 30.08 -5.03 71.32
N GLU A 341 31.29 -4.49 71.19
CA GLU A 341 31.51 -3.21 70.52
C GLU A 341 31.33 -3.31 68.99
N ASN A 342 31.56 -4.49 68.41
CA ASN A 342 31.66 -4.72 66.97
C ASN A 342 30.58 -5.67 66.39
N THR A 343 29.62 -6.12 67.20
CA THR A 343 28.44 -6.92 66.80
C THR A 343 27.27 -6.66 67.74
N ASP A 344 26.11 -7.23 67.43
CA ASP A 344 24.94 -7.21 68.31
C ASP A 344 24.90 -8.40 69.32
N ALA A 345 26.01 -9.12 69.49
CA ALA A 345 26.07 -10.25 70.42
C ALA A 345 26.09 -9.78 71.88
N THR A 346 25.45 -10.55 72.77
CA THR A 346 25.45 -10.35 74.22
C THR A 346 25.92 -11.61 74.91
N PHE A 347 26.68 -11.46 75.99
CA PHE A 347 27.32 -12.59 76.67
C PHE A 347 26.65 -12.92 78.01
N THR A 348 26.55 -14.21 78.31
CA THR A 348 26.24 -14.72 79.66
C THR A 348 27.40 -15.58 80.12
N HIS A 349 27.64 -15.62 81.43
CA HIS A 349 28.77 -16.33 82.00
C HIS A 349 28.28 -17.57 82.75
N GLY A 350 28.90 -18.72 82.46
CA GLY A 350 28.66 -19.99 83.14
C GLY A 350 29.94 -20.81 83.18
N ILE A 351 30.01 -21.76 84.11
CA ILE A 351 31.17 -22.65 84.28
C ILE A 351 30.83 -23.96 83.56
N CYS A 352 31.64 -24.36 82.57
CA CYS A 352 31.45 -25.65 81.91
C CYS A 352 31.81 -26.81 82.85
N PRO A 353 31.33 -28.04 82.60
CA PRO A 353 31.60 -29.20 83.45
C PRO A 353 33.09 -29.47 83.70
N ASP A 354 33.96 -29.25 82.71
CA ASP A 354 35.39 -29.49 82.84
C ASP A 354 36.05 -28.48 83.79
N CYS A 355 35.74 -27.19 83.62
CA CYS A 355 36.22 -26.15 84.53
C CYS A 355 35.63 -26.34 85.93
N LEU A 356 34.37 -26.79 86.04
CA LEU A 356 33.75 -27.09 87.34
C LEU A 356 34.46 -28.24 88.06
N THR A 357 34.89 -29.26 87.30
CA THR A 357 35.68 -30.38 87.82
C THR A 357 37.05 -29.89 88.33
N GLN A 358 37.74 -29.04 87.58
CA GLN A 358 39.03 -28.47 87.99
C GLN A 358 38.93 -27.58 89.25
N VAL A 359 37.86 -26.79 89.37
CA VAL A 359 37.61 -25.99 90.58
C VAL A 359 37.37 -26.90 91.78
N ARG A 360 36.60 -27.98 91.61
CA ARG A 360 36.37 -28.98 92.66
C ARG A 360 37.66 -29.72 93.06
N GLU A 361 38.48 -30.09 92.09
CA GLU A 361 39.79 -30.72 92.34
C GLU A 361 40.76 -29.78 93.06
N GLN A 362 40.65 -28.45 92.86
CA GLN A 362 41.43 -27.46 93.62
C GLN A 362 40.89 -27.20 95.02
N GLU A 363 39.59 -27.34 95.26
CA GLU A 363 38.98 -27.26 96.59
C GLU A 363 39.31 -28.50 97.45
N ASP A 364 39.47 -29.68 96.86
CA ASP A 364 39.90 -30.91 97.54
C ASP A 364 41.41 -30.96 97.89
N LEU A 365 42.18 -29.95 97.45
CA LEU A 365 43.63 -29.80 97.71
C LEU A 365 43.96 -28.69 98.74
N GLN A 366 42.94 -28.06 99.34
CA GLN A 366 43.06 -27.15 100.51
C GLN A 366 42.61 -27.86 101.79
#